data_AF-A0A351SJN5-F1
#
_entry.id   AF-A0A351SJN5-F1
#
_cell.length_a   1.000
_cell.length_b   1.000
_cell.length_c   1.000
_cell.angle_alpha   90.00
_cell.angle_beta   90.00
_cell.angle_gamma   90.00
#
_symmetry.space_group_name_H-M   'P 1'
#
loop_
_entity.id
_entity.type
_entity.pdbx_description
1 polymer ?
#
loop_
_entity_poly.entity_id
_entity_poly.type
_entity_poly.pdbx_seq_one_letter_code
_entity_poly.pdbx_strand_id
1 'polypeptide(L)' 'MKRIVKYTLAFIVVVATGVQAGTVQLQQPAPDFVLKSQGGENLRLSEQRGQVILLNFWASWC' A
#
# COMPACT_ATOMS: atom_id res chain seq x y z
N MET A 1 -23.14 -11.15 28.09
CA MET A 1 -22.06 -12.16 28.02
C MET A 1 -21.72 -12.59 26.59
N LYS A 2 -22.64 -13.13 25.79
CA LYS A 2 -22.37 -13.58 24.40
C LYS A 2 -21.88 -12.48 23.42
N ARG A 3 -22.39 -11.25 23.57
CA ARG A 3 -21.97 -10.10 22.73
C ARG A 3 -20.56 -9.61 23.04
N ILE A 4 -20.18 -9.63 24.32
CA ILE A 4 -18.85 -9.23 24.79
C ILE A 4 -17.82 -10.21 24.23
N VAL A 5 -18.03 -11.51 24.41
CA VAL A 5 -17.14 -12.56 23.85
C VAL A 5 -17.00 -12.46 22.33
N LYS A 6 -18.08 -12.15 21.60
CA LYS A 6 -18.03 -11.93 20.14
C LYS A 6 -17.17 -10.72 19.75
N TYR A 7 -17.28 -9.60 20.46
CA TYR A 7 -16.47 -8.43 20.17
C TYR A 7 -15.02 -8.61 20.57
N THR A 8 -14.75 -9.33 21.68
CA THR A 8 -13.38 -9.70 22.06
C THR A 8 -12.75 -10.63 21.03
N LEU A 9 -13.48 -11.63 20.52
CA LEU A 9 -13.02 -12.50 19.44
C LEU A 9 -12.77 -11.72 18.14
N ALA A 10 -13.67 -10.82 17.75
CA ALA A 10 -13.49 -9.99 16.56
C ALA A 10 -12.26 -9.08 16.68
N PHE A 11 -12.03 -8.48 17.85
CA PHE A 11 -10.86 -7.65 18.11
C PHE A 11 -9.55 -8.46 18.05
N ILE A 12 -9.54 -9.68 18.61
CA ILE A 12 -8.38 -10.59 18.53
C ILE A 12 -8.09 -10.97 17.08
N VAL A 13 -9.11 -11.24 16.26
CA VAL A 13 -8.92 -11.58 14.84
C VAL A 13 -8.32 -10.40 14.06
N VAL A 14 -8.78 -9.17 14.29
CA VAL A 14 -8.26 -7.96 13.63
C VAL A 14 -6.79 -7.69 14.01
N VAL A 15 -6.41 -7.94 15.26
CA VAL A 15 -5.02 -7.79 15.72
C VAL A 15 -4.11 -8.92 15.20
N ALA A 16 -4.64 -10.14 15.08
CA ALA A 16 -3.88 -11.31 14.62
C ALA A 16 -3.56 -11.24 13.11
N THR A 17 -4.37 -10.56 12.30
CA THR A 17 -4.09 -10.28 10.88
C THR A 17 -3.19 -9.05 10.71
N GLY A 18 -2.15 -8.93 11.54
CA GLY A 18 -1.22 -7.81 11.56
C GLY A 18 -0.79 -7.41 10.15
N VAL A 19 -0.85 -6.11 9.86
CA VAL A 19 -0.42 -5.54 8.58
C VAL A 19 1.02 -5.98 8.32
N GLN A 20 1.20 -6.86 7.34
CA GLN A 20 2.54 -7.23 6.89
C GLN A 20 3.10 -6.09 6.04
N ALA A 21 4.09 -5.38 6.57
CA ALA A 21 4.93 -4.53 5.76
C ALA A 21 5.83 -5.42 4.90
N GLY A 22 5.68 -5.36 3.57
CA GLY A 22 6.56 -6.04 2.65
C GLY A 22 8.00 -5.52 2.79
N THR A 23 8.98 -6.42 2.81
CA THR A 23 10.40 -6.05 2.84
C THR A 23 10.82 -5.51 1.48
N VAL A 24 11.40 -4.30 1.43
CA VAL A 24 12.03 -3.78 0.21
C VAL A 24 13.35 -4.51 -0.01
N GLN A 25 13.44 -5.31 -1.07
CA GLN A 25 14.68 -5.95 -1.46
C GLN A 25 15.56 -4.94 -2.19
N LEU A 26 16.73 -4.63 -1.63
CA LEU A 26 17.71 -3.77 -2.26
C LEU A 26 18.25 -4.41 -3.55
N GLN A 27 18.69 -3.57 -4.49
CA GLN A 27 19.28 -3.96 -5.78
C GLN A 27 18.31 -4.61 -6.80
N GLN A 28 17.01 -4.69 -6.51
CA GLN A 28 16.00 -5.03 -7.51
C GLN A 28 15.48 -3.75 -8.20
N PRO A 29 15.13 -3.82 -9.51
CA PRO A 29 14.44 -2.72 -10.16
C PRO A 29 13.12 -2.43 -9.43
N ALA A 30 12.74 -1.15 -9.37
CA ALA A 30 11.43 -0.77 -8.85
C ALA A 30 10.33 -1.50 -9.63
N PRO A 31 9.31 -2.08 -8.96
CA PRO A 31 8.20 -2.74 -9.64
C PRO A 31 7.51 -1.80 -10.62
N ASP A 32 7.22 -2.29 -11.82
CA ASP A 32 6.43 -1.51 -12.77
C ASP A 32 4.97 -1.45 -12.30
N PHE A 33 4.35 -0.29 -12.47
CA PHE A 33 2.96 -0.06 -12.11
C PHE A 33 2.31 0.94 -13.07
N VAL A 34 0.98 0.88 -13.14
CA VAL A 34 0.16 1.85 -13.85
C VAL A 34 -0.81 2.48 -12.87
N LEU A 35 -0.81 3.80 -12.79
CA LEU A 35 -1.76 4.56 -11.96
C LEU A 35 -2.50 5.56 -12.83
N LYS A 36 -3.79 5.76 -12.51
CA LYS A 36 -4.56 6.84 -13.09
C LYS A 36 -4.17 8.15 -12.42
N SER A 37 -3.72 9.11 -13.21
CA SER A 37 -3.44 10.47 -12.74
C SER A 37 -4.73 11.21 -12.41
N GLN A 38 -4.59 12.33 -11.68
CA GLN A 38 -5.71 13.24 -11.42
C GLN A 38 -6.27 13.87 -12.69
N GLY A 39 -5.48 13.94 -13.77
CA GLY A 39 -5.92 14.40 -15.09
C GLY A 39 -6.68 13.34 -15.90
N GLY A 40 -6.76 12.10 -15.41
CA GLY A 40 -7.45 10.99 -16.08
C GLY A 40 -6.57 10.14 -17.00
N GLU A 41 -5.37 10.60 -17.34
CA GLU A 41 -4.33 9.86 -18.06
C GLU A 41 -3.79 8.70 -17.21
N ASN A 42 -3.41 7.60 -17.85
CA ASN A 42 -2.68 6.52 -17.17
C ASN A 42 -1.18 6.79 -17.24
N LEU A 43 -0.51 6.70 -16.09
CA LEU A 43 0.94 6.83 -15.98
C LEU A 43 1.56 5.46 -15.70
N ARG A 44 2.51 5.03 -16.52
CA ARG A 44 3.30 3.81 -16.31
C ARG A 44 4.73 4.16 -15.91
N LEU A 45 5.27 3.50 -14.89
CA LEU A 45 6.64 3.76 -14.43
C LEU A 45 7.68 3.47 -15.51
N SER A 46 7.54 2.35 -16.24
CA SER A 46 8.49 1.97 -17.29
C SER A 46 8.57 2.95 -18.48
N GLU A 47 7.57 3.81 -18.67
CA GLU A 47 7.58 4.88 -19.68
C GLU A 47 8.41 6.11 -19.23
N GLN A 48 8.73 6.24 -17.94
CA GLN A 48 9.49 7.36 -17.36
C GLN A 48 11.00 7.08 -17.26
N ARG A 49 11.51 6.08 -17.98
CA ARG A 49 12.94 5.74 -17.95
C ARG A 49 13.79 6.91 -18.43
N GLY A 50 14.89 7.16 -17.74
CA GLY A 50 15.79 8.28 -18.00
C GLY A 50 15.53 9.51 -17.13
N GLN A 51 14.46 9.50 -16.33
CA GLN A 51 14.16 10.55 -15.35
C GLN A 51 14.43 10.07 -13.92
N VAL A 52 14.88 10.99 -13.07
CA VAL A 52 14.96 10.72 -11.62
C VAL A 52 13.56 10.89 -11.04
N ILE A 53 13.03 9.83 -10.44
CA ILE A 53 11.67 9.78 -9.90
C ILE A 53 11.72 9.62 -8.38
N LEU A 54 10.93 10.43 -7.67
CA LEU A 54 10.66 10.27 -6.24
C LEU A 54 9.20 9.84 -6.06
N LEU A 55 8.98 8.70 -5.39
CA LEU A 55 7.65 8.23 -5.03
C LEU A 55 7.33 8.65 -3.59
N ASN A 56 6.24 9.40 -3.44
CA ASN A 56 5.73 9.83 -2.15
C ASN A 56 4.31 9.26 -1.94
N PHE A 57 4.17 8.40 -0.92
CA PHE A 57 2.87 7.83 -0.54
C PHE A 57 2.23 8.70 0.52
N TRP A 58 1.08 9.29 0.21
CA TRP A 58 0.36 10.17 1.12
C TRP A 58 -1.14 9.93 1.04
N ALA A 59 -1.84 10.29 2.11
CA ALA A 59 -3.28 10.31 2.18
C ALA A 59 -3.70 11.61 2.88
N SER A 60 -4.92 12.10 2.61
CA SER A 60 -5.42 13.35 3.21
C SER A 60 -5.70 13.25 4.72
N TRP A 61 -5.68 12.03 5.26
CA TRP A 61 -6.05 11.70 6.64
C TRP A 61 -4.92 11.09 7.45
N CYS A 62 -3.66 11.31 7.03
CA CYS A 62 -2.52 10.71 7.71
C CYS A 62 -2.45 11.10 9.19
#